data_AF-A0A0D9XQ80-F1
#
_entry.id   AF-A0A0D9XQ80-F1
#
_cell.length_a   1.000
_cell.length_b   1.000
_cell.length_c   1.000
_cell.angle_alpha   90.00
_cell.angle_beta   90.00
_cell.angle_gamma   90.00
#
_symmetry.space_group_name_H-M   'P 1'
#
loop_
_entity.id
_entity.type
_entity.pdbx_description
1 polymer ?
#
loop_
_entity_poly.entity_id
_entity_poly.type
_entity_poly.pdbx_seq_one_letter_code
_entity_poly.pdbx_strand_id
1 'polypeptide(L)'
;MTYCLFYSNYRMLLDFPNLVSFYFYKNLGKTPLLETMPLLEIATVRLDYYCDDKCTYGRYDDCGDAECKGCHDYYAPDDYDCVFLEGLTEATDLELLAYSEVYLFNRDLKWCPTFSKLKILILSSWFVAPDLSALTWFLQHAPLLERLTLKLSKVPNNLVETDGSYNPLEQSAASSHLEVVEIKCKYVDEIVLKVLKVSVVLPRN
;
A
#
# COMPACT_ATOMS: atom_id res chain seq x y z
N MET A 1 4.31 24.72 2.62
CA MET A 1 3.73 23.40 2.36
C MET A 1 2.76 23.59 1.21
N THR A 2 3.01 22.98 0.05
CA THR A 2 2.13 23.09 -1.11
C THR A 2 1.01 22.07 -0.93
N TYR A 3 -0.24 22.51 -0.88
CA TYR A 3 -1.39 21.63 -0.69
C TYR A 3 -2.01 21.29 -2.05
N CYS A 4 -2.13 20.00 -2.37
CA CYS A 4 -2.92 19.54 -3.51
C CYS A 4 -4.37 19.32 -3.06
N LEU A 5 -5.31 20.07 -3.65
CA LEU A 5 -6.75 19.92 -3.45
C LEU A 5 -7.32 19.12 -4.63
N PHE A 6 -8.00 18.01 -4.35
CA PHE A 6 -8.72 17.24 -5.37
C PHE A 6 -10.19 17.19 -4.97
N TYR A 7 -11.04 16.93 -5.94
CA TYR A 7 -12.46 16.79 -5.71
C TYR A 7 -12.75 15.49 -4.96
N SER A 8 -13.74 15.52 -4.07
CA SER A 8 -14.20 14.34 -3.33
C SER A 8 -15.14 13.48 -4.16
N ASN A 9 -15.79 14.10 -5.14
CA ASN A 9 -16.85 13.50 -5.93
C ASN A 9 -16.38 12.92 -7.26
N TYR A 10 -15.11 13.04 -7.66
CA TYR A 10 -14.55 12.34 -8.82
C TYR A 10 -13.04 12.27 -8.75
N ARG A 11 -12.43 11.33 -9.49
CA ARG A 11 -10.97 11.22 -9.59
C ARG A 11 -10.45 12.04 -10.75
N MET A 12 -9.42 12.84 -10.49
CA MET A 12 -8.68 13.51 -11.54
C MET A 12 -7.73 12.52 -12.19
N LEU A 13 -7.75 12.41 -13.52
CA LEU A 13 -6.73 11.66 -14.26
C LEU A 13 -5.43 12.46 -14.29
N LEU A 14 -4.31 11.83 -13.93
CA LEU A 14 -2.98 12.39 -14.09
C LEU A 14 -2.14 11.49 -14.99
N ASP A 15 -1.60 12.10 -16.04
CA ASP A 15 -0.74 11.45 -17.02
C ASP A 15 0.59 12.21 -17.11
N PHE A 16 1.68 11.52 -16.83
CA PHE A 16 3.03 12.09 -16.83
C PHE A 16 4.03 11.12 -17.49
N PRO A 17 4.04 11.02 -18.83
CA PRO A 17 4.78 9.97 -19.53
C PRO A 17 6.31 10.11 -19.41
N ASN A 18 6.81 11.31 -19.09
CA ASN A 18 8.24 11.61 -19.02
C ASN A 18 8.74 11.87 -17.58
N LEU A 19 7.93 11.59 -16.56
CA LEU A 19 8.28 11.89 -15.18
C LEU A 19 9.21 10.81 -14.61
N VAL A 20 10.35 11.24 -14.08
CA VAL A 20 11.36 10.35 -13.46
C VAL A 20 11.19 10.26 -11.94
N SER A 21 10.66 11.32 -11.32
CA SER A 21 10.42 11.33 -9.88
C SER A 21 9.05 11.90 -9.55
N PHE A 22 8.28 11.16 -8.75
CA PHE A 22 6.92 11.52 -8.36
C PHE A 22 6.83 11.70 -6.84
N TYR A 23 6.45 12.90 -6.40
CA TYR A 23 6.27 13.21 -4.98
C TYR A 23 4.85 13.67 -4.74
N PHE A 24 4.08 12.86 -4.03
CA PHE A 24 2.66 13.10 -3.80
C PHE A 24 2.35 13.18 -2.31
N TYR A 25 2.27 14.40 -1.81
CA TYR A 25 1.94 14.68 -0.40
C TYR A 25 0.51 15.23 -0.31
N LYS A 26 -0.45 14.32 -0.18
CA LYS A 26 -1.87 14.64 -0.25
C LYS A 26 -2.44 15.04 1.10
N ASN A 27 -3.33 16.02 1.09
CA ASN A 27 -4.00 16.53 2.30
C ASN A 27 -5.53 16.67 2.22
N LEU A 28 -6.20 16.56 1.06
CA LEU A 28 -7.68 16.68 1.02
C LEU A 28 -8.31 16.22 -0.30
N GLY A 29 -9.36 15.43 -0.28
CA GLY A 29 -10.07 14.98 -1.49
C GLY A 29 -9.74 13.55 -1.88
N LYS A 30 -10.31 13.07 -3.00
CA LYS A 30 -9.94 11.75 -3.56
C LYS A 30 -8.56 11.78 -4.18
N THR A 31 -7.86 10.67 -4.08
CA THR A 31 -6.60 10.43 -4.77
C THR A 31 -6.87 10.35 -6.29
N PRO A 32 -6.02 10.97 -7.13
CA PRO A 32 -6.19 10.93 -8.59
C PRO A 32 -6.06 9.50 -9.13
N LEU A 33 -6.51 9.28 -10.36
CA LEU A 33 -6.16 8.12 -11.18
C LEU A 33 -4.80 8.39 -11.81
N LEU A 34 -3.83 7.49 -11.67
CA LEU A 34 -2.51 7.63 -12.30
C LEU A 34 -2.39 6.69 -13.49
N GLU A 35 -2.14 7.26 -14.67
CA GLU A 35 -1.66 6.49 -15.81
C GLU A 35 -0.23 5.99 -15.57
N THR A 36 0.13 4.90 -16.25
CA THR A 36 1.49 4.35 -16.22
C THR A 36 2.54 5.40 -16.56
N MET A 37 3.53 5.58 -15.68
CA MET A 37 4.65 6.51 -15.89
C MET A 37 5.90 5.72 -16.31
N PRO A 38 6.18 5.54 -17.60
CA PRO A 38 7.19 4.59 -18.10
C PRO A 38 8.64 4.93 -17.73
N LEU A 39 8.93 6.19 -17.41
CA LEU A 39 10.27 6.66 -17.01
C LEU A 39 10.43 6.81 -15.49
N LEU A 40 9.43 6.42 -14.71
CA LEU A 40 9.44 6.64 -13.27
C LEU A 40 10.50 5.77 -12.59
N GLU A 41 11.39 6.40 -11.83
CA GLU A 41 12.40 5.71 -11.03
C GLU A 41 12.05 5.81 -9.53
N ILE A 42 11.69 7.02 -9.08
CA ILE A 42 11.49 7.30 -7.65
C ILE A 42 10.06 7.79 -7.42
N ALA A 43 9.36 7.18 -6.47
CA ALA A 43 8.05 7.64 -6.04
C ALA A 43 7.93 7.70 -4.51
N THR A 44 7.44 8.83 -4.00
CA THR A 44 7.07 8.98 -2.59
C THR A 44 5.64 9.47 -2.51
N VAL A 45 4.80 8.67 -1.87
CA VAL A 45 3.38 8.93 -1.70
C VAL A 45 3.07 9.01 -0.22
N ARG A 46 2.38 10.08 0.18
CA ARG A 46 1.84 10.25 1.51
C ARG A 46 0.36 10.58 1.44
N LEU A 47 -0.47 9.67 1.93
CA LEU A 47 -1.91 9.84 2.11
C LEU A 47 -2.20 10.01 3.61
N ASP A 48 -2.69 11.17 4.01
CA ASP A 48 -2.96 11.47 5.41
C ASP A 48 -4.42 11.17 5.80
N TYR A 49 -4.78 11.52 7.04
CA TYR A 49 -6.12 11.34 7.61
C TYR A 49 -7.24 12.05 6.83
N TYR A 50 -6.90 13.10 6.09
CA TYR A 50 -7.84 13.91 5.31
C TYR A 50 -8.05 13.38 3.89
N CYS A 51 -7.43 12.26 3.54
CA CYS A 51 -7.76 11.52 2.32
C CYS A 51 -9.21 11.02 2.38
N ASP A 52 -9.94 11.17 1.29
CA ASP A 52 -11.32 10.67 1.18
C ASP A 52 -11.38 9.18 0.87
N ASP A 53 -10.26 8.56 0.48
CA ASP A 53 -10.16 7.13 0.18
C ASP A 53 -9.97 6.26 1.42
N LYS A 54 -10.63 6.62 2.51
CA LYS A 54 -10.60 5.91 3.79
C LYS A 54 -11.85 5.06 3.97
N CYS A 55 -11.67 3.87 4.53
CA CYS A 55 -12.75 2.95 4.82
C CYS A 55 -12.39 2.21 6.12
N THR A 56 -12.96 2.62 7.25
CA THR A 56 -12.61 2.07 8.58
C THR A 56 -12.89 0.56 8.66
N TYR A 57 -13.97 0.12 8.02
CA TYR A 57 -14.46 -1.26 8.03
C TYR A 57 -14.14 -2.06 6.76
N GLY A 58 -13.79 -1.39 5.65
CA GLY A 58 -13.52 -2.05 4.38
C GLY A 58 -12.08 -2.48 4.23
N ARG A 59 -11.49 -3.11 5.25
CA ARG A 59 -10.04 -3.39 5.25
C ARG A 59 -9.63 -4.49 4.28
N TYR A 60 -10.55 -5.39 3.94
CA TYR A 60 -10.32 -6.54 3.07
C TYR A 60 -11.17 -6.52 1.81
N ASP A 61 -12.41 -6.04 1.92
CA ASP A 61 -13.40 -5.92 0.85
C ASP A 61 -14.14 -4.60 1.01
N ASP A 62 -15.14 -4.34 0.16
CA ASP A 62 -16.09 -3.27 0.46
C ASP A 62 -16.66 -3.44 1.88
N CYS A 63 -16.99 -2.32 2.53
CA CYS A 63 -17.55 -2.37 3.88
C CYS A 63 -19.04 -2.71 3.91
N GLY A 64 -19.66 -3.09 2.78
CA GLY A 64 -21.10 -3.25 2.61
C GLY A 64 -21.93 -1.97 2.76
N ASP A 65 -21.35 -0.88 3.25
CA ASP A 65 -21.98 0.45 3.32
C ASP A 65 -21.92 1.15 1.96
N ALA A 66 -23.05 1.17 1.27
CA ALA A 66 -23.22 1.84 -0.03
C ALA A 66 -22.89 3.34 0.00
N GLU A 67 -22.95 3.99 1.16
CA GLU A 67 -22.61 5.41 1.34
C GLU A 67 -21.11 5.62 1.60
N CYS A 68 -20.33 4.55 1.72
CA CYS A 68 -18.91 4.64 1.97
C CYS A 68 -18.14 5.08 0.72
N LYS A 69 -17.86 6.38 0.62
CA LYS A 69 -17.13 7.00 -0.48
C LYS A 69 -15.69 6.53 -0.68
N GLY A 70 -15.08 5.90 0.33
CA GLY A 70 -13.77 5.28 0.20
C GLY A 70 -13.84 3.90 -0.46
N CYS A 71 -14.92 3.17 -0.21
CA CYS A 71 -15.19 1.86 -0.77
C CYS A 71 -15.97 1.94 -2.12
N HIS A 72 -16.69 3.04 -2.38
CA HIS A 72 -17.48 3.31 -3.60
C HIS A 72 -17.04 4.63 -4.30
N ASP A 73 -17.74 5.03 -5.37
CA ASP A 73 -17.40 6.20 -6.21
C ASP A 73 -16.05 6.11 -6.96
N TYR A 74 -15.72 4.92 -7.48
CA TYR A 74 -14.71 4.72 -8.51
C TYR A 74 -15.42 4.86 -9.85
N TYR A 75 -15.09 5.87 -10.65
CA TYR A 75 -15.79 6.14 -11.92
C TYR A 75 -15.39 5.13 -13.00
N ALA A 76 -15.97 3.95 -12.95
CA ALA A 76 -16.26 3.08 -14.09
C ALA A 76 -17.36 2.11 -13.62
N PRO A 77 -18.52 2.05 -14.29
CA PRO A 77 -19.61 1.15 -13.86
C PRO A 77 -19.21 -0.34 -13.89
N ASP A 78 -18.14 -0.68 -14.62
CA ASP A 78 -17.89 -2.07 -15.04
C ASP A 78 -16.42 -2.54 -14.89
N ASP A 79 -15.46 -1.69 -14.50
CA ASP A 79 -14.04 -2.08 -14.40
C ASP A 79 -13.47 -1.88 -12.98
N TYR A 80 -13.14 -3.00 -12.35
CA TYR A 80 -12.38 -3.07 -11.12
C TYR A 80 -10.90 -2.85 -11.40
N ASP A 81 -10.52 -1.66 -11.86
CA ASP A 81 -9.13 -1.40 -12.25
C ASP A 81 -8.31 -0.79 -11.12
N CYS A 82 -6.99 -0.98 -11.20
CA CYS A 82 -6.05 -0.29 -10.32
C CYS A 82 -6.14 1.22 -10.55
N VAL A 83 -6.23 2.01 -9.48
CA VAL A 83 -6.49 3.45 -9.62
C VAL A 83 -5.24 4.28 -9.49
N PHE A 84 -4.40 3.98 -8.51
CA PHE A 84 -3.30 4.84 -8.13
C PHE A 84 -1.97 4.11 -8.19
N LEU A 85 -1.91 2.85 -7.75
CA LEU A 85 -0.67 2.09 -7.76
C LEU A 85 -0.17 1.75 -9.17
N GLU A 86 -1.05 1.65 -10.16
CA GLU A 86 -0.69 1.32 -11.55
C GLU A 86 0.33 2.30 -12.12
N GLY A 87 0.08 3.60 -11.95
CA GLY A 87 1.00 4.66 -12.38
C GLY A 87 2.37 4.63 -11.73
N LEU A 88 2.55 3.83 -10.66
CA LEU A 88 3.79 3.75 -9.88
C LEU A 88 4.59 2.46 -10.15
N THR A 89 4.06 1.55 -10.96
CA THR A 89 4.60 0.18 -11.14
C THR A 89 6.00 0.12 -11.75
N GLU A 90 6.40 1.18 -12.44
CA GLU A 90 7.71 1.32 -13.07
C GLU A 90 8.81 1.78 -12.09
N ALA A 91 8.44 2.27 -10.90
CA ALA A 91 9.39 2.78 -9.91
C ALA A 91 10.36 1.69 -9.41
N THR A 92 11.64 2.05 -9.27
CA THR A 92 12.67 1.24 -8.60
C THR A 92 12.69 1.52 -7.10
N ASP A 93 12.30 2.72 -6.70
CA ASP A 93 12.35 3.23 -5.33
C ASP A 93 10.98 3.78 -4.94
N LEU A 94 10.26 3.06 -4.08
CA LEU A 94 8.89 3.40 -3.70
C LEU A 94 8.73 3.56 -2.19
N GLU A 95 8.17 4.69 -1.78
CA GLU A 95 7.75 4.95 -0.42
C GLU A 95 6.23 5.20 -0.36
N LEU A 96 5.49 4.31 0.31
CA LEU A 96 4.04 4.39 0.51
C LEU A 96 3.70 4.65 1.97
N LEU A 97 3.45 5.92 2.27
CA LEU A 97 3.04 6.39 3.59
C LEU A 97 1.52 6.63 3.60
N ALA A 98 0.80 5.99 4.51
CA ALA A 98 -0.64 6.16 4.63
C ALA A 98 -1.09 6.15 6.08
N TYR A 99 -2.14 6.92 6.37
CA TYR A 99 -2.92 6.73 7.58
C TYR A 99 -3.58 5.34 7.56
N SER A 100 -3.71 4.69 8.72
CA SER A 100 -4.10 3.26 8.81
C SER A 100 -5.50 2.93 8.26
N GLU A 101 -6.36 3.94 8.12
CA GLU A 101 -7.72 3.77 7.57
C GLU A 101 -7.82 4.02 6.07
N VAL A 102 -6.72 4.42 5.41
CA VAL A 102 -6.68 4.58 3.96
C VAL A 102 -6.81 3.22 3.31
N TYR A 103 -7.92 3.01 2.61
CA TYR A 103 -8.26 1.74 1.96
C TYR A 103 -7.68 1.62 0.56
N LEU A 104 -7.44 2.76 -0.11
CA LEU A 104 -7.02 2.82 -1.52
C LEU A 104 -5.91 1.82 -1.87
N PHE A 105 -4.83 1.79 -1.09
CA PHE A 105 -3.72 0.88 -1.39
C PHE A 105 -4.13 -0.58 -1.28
N ASN A 106 -4.85 -0.99 -0.23
CA ASN A 106 -5.32 -2.38 -0.10
C ASN A 106 -6.25 -2.79 -1.24
N ARG A 107 -7.13 -1.88 -1.67
CA ARG A 107 -7.95 -2.09 -2.86
C ARG A 107 -7.09 -2.26 -4.10
N ASP A 108 -6.20 -1.31 -4.38
CA ASP A 108 -5.40 -1.30 -5.59
C ASP A 108 -4.56 -2.56 -5.72
N LEU A 109 -4.00 -3.09 -4.63
CA LEU A 109 -3.21 -4.33 -4.65
C LEU A 109 -3.99 -5.52 -5.26
N LYS A 110 -5.33 -5.55 -5.16
CA LYS A 110 -6.13 -6.62 -5.79
C LYS A 110 -6.11 -6.57 -7.33
N TRP A 111 -5.87 -5.40 -7.89
CA TRP A 111 -6.03 -5.11 -9.33
C TRP A 111 -4.74 -4.60 -9.98
N CYS A 112 -3.74 -4.24 -9.15
CA CYS A 112 -2.49 -3.65 -9.59
C CYS A 112 -1.63 -4.69 -10.32
N PRO A 113 -0.98 -4.32 -11.43
CA PRO A 113 0.04 -5.16 -12.02
C PRO A 113 1.27 -5.26 -11.10
N THR A 114 2.14 -6.24 -11.41
CA THR A 114 3.39 -6.52 -10.71
C THR A 114 4.37 -5.35 -10.78
N PHE A 115 5.02 -5.02 -9.66
CA PHE A 115 6.12 -4.06 -9.58
C PHE A 115 7.42 -4.71 -10.06
N SER A 116 7.57 -4.84 -11.38
CA SER A 116 8.65 -5.63 -12.00
C SER A 116 10.06 -5.07 -11.77
N LYS A 117 10.20 -3.76 -11.49
CA LYS A 117 11.47 -3.05 -11.34
C LYS A 117 11.78 -2.64 -9.90
N LEU A 118 10.85 -2.83 -8.99
CA LEU A 118 10.94 -2.32 -7.63
C LEU A 118 12.05 -3.02 -6.85
N LYS A 119 13.00 -2.22 -6.33
CA LYS A 119 14.16 -2.66 -5.54
C LYS A 119 14.10 -2.21 -4.10
N ILE A 120 13.59 -1.00 -3.86
CA ILE A 120 13.51 -0.41 -2.52
C ILE A 120 12.06 -0.08 -2.22
N LEU A 121 11.52 -0.69 -1.17
CA LEU A 121 10.15 -0.44 -0.70
C LEU A 121 10.15 0.05 0.74
N ILE A 122 9.45 1.15 0.99
CA ILE A 122 9.17 1.68 2.32
C ILE A 122 7.67 1.72 2.54
N LEU A 123 7.18 0.99 3.54
CA LEU A 123 5.77 0.98 3.92
C LEU A 123 5.58 1.58 5.31
N SER A 124 4.42 2.17 5.57
CA SER A 124 4.00 2.61 6.92
C SER A 124 2.83 1.78 7.44
N SER A 125 2.45 1.95 8.71
CA SER A 125 1.52 1.10 9.47
C SER A 125 0.17 0.70 8.82
N TRP A 126 -0.25 1.24 7.67
CA TRP A 126 -1.43 0.79 6.94
C TRP A 126 -1.33 -0.65 6.41
N PHE A 127 -0.12 -1.19 6.18
CA PHE A 127 0.05 -2.58 5.73
C PHE A 127 -0.29 -3.61 6.82
N VAL A 128 -0.44 -3.16 8.07
CA VAL A 128 -0.71 -3.99 9.25
C VAL A 128 -2.21 -4.32 9.36
N ALA A 129 -2.85 -4.62 8.24
CA ALA A 129 -4.12 -5.33 8.30
C ALA A 129 -3.92 -6.66 9.08
N PRO A 130 -4.94 -7.21 9.75
CA PRO A 130 -4.82 -8.39 10.63
C PRO A 130 -4.03 -9.58 10.05
N ASP A 131 -3.96 -9.71 8.72
CA ASP A 131 -3.32 -10.80 7.98
C ASP A 131 -1.99 -10.45 7.28
N LEU A 132 -1.53 -9.20 7.33
CA LEU A 132 -0.35 -8.72 6.59
C LEU A 132 -0.47 -8.94 5.06
N SER A 133 -1.69 -8.94 4.52
CA SER A 133 -1.99 -9.12 3.09
C SER A 133 -1.19 -8.18 2.20
N ALA A 134 -1.17 -6.89 2.51
CA ALA A 134 -0.41 -5.91 1.73
C ALA A 134 1.09 -6.22 1.67
N LEU A 135 1.69 -6.58 2.81
CA LEU A 135 3.10 -6.97 2.86
C LEU A 135 3.34 -8.24 2.04
N THR A 136 2.48 -9.24 2.18
CA THR A 136 2.56 -10.52 1.46
C THR A 136 2.47 -10.30 -0.04
N TRP A 137 1.55 -9.42 -0.48
CA TRP A 137 1.39 -9.06 -1.87
C TRP A 137 2.68 -8.47 -2.45
N PHE A 138 3.30 -7.50 -1.80
CA PHE A 138 4.56 -6.93 -2.31
C PHE A 138 5.67 -7.97 -2.39
N LEU A 139 5.76 -8.89 -1.43
CA LEU A 139 6.76 -9.96 -1.47
C LEU A 139 6.55 -10.93 -2.65
N GLN A 140 5.31 -11.10 -3.11
CA GLN A 140 4.94 -11.94 -4.27
C GLN A 140 5.06 -11.19 -5.61
N HIS A 141 4.75 -9.90 -5.61
CA HIS A 141 4.58 -9.07 -6.81
C HIS A 141 5.69 -8.03 -7.01
N ALA A 142 6.79 -8.09 -6.26
CA ALA A 142 8.00 -7.32 -6.49
C ALA A 142 9.22 -8.26 -6.55
N PRO A 143 9.45 -8.94 -7.69
CA PRO A 143 10.45 -10.01 -7.77
C PRO A 143 11.88 -9.50 -7.54
N LEU A 144 12.19 -8.25 -7.89
CA LEU A 144 13.52 -7.65 -7.75
C LEU A 144 13.72 -6.87 -6.43
N LEU A 145 12.83 -7.04 -5.44
CA LEU A 145 12.89 -6.29 -4.20
C LEU A 145 14.14 -6.65 -3.39
N GLU A 146 15.07 -5.71 -3.25
CA GLU A 146 16.35 -5.87 -2.54
C GLU A 146 16.25 -5.41 -1.08
N ARG A 147 15.46 -4.35 -0.81
CA ARG A 147 15.34 -3.75 0.52
C ARG A 147 13.88 -3.41 0.85
N LEU A 148 13.45 -3.88 2.01
CA LEU A 148 12.15 -3.56 2.60
C LEU A 148 12.35 -2.78 3.92
N THR A 149 11.71 -1.62 4.05
CA THR A 149 11.64 -0.87 5.32
C THR A 149 10.21 -0.74 5.80
N LEU A 150 9.95 -1.19 7.02
CA LEU A 150 8.64 -1.13 7.66
C LEU A 150 8.63 -0.06 8.75
N LYS A 151 7.91 1.05 8.52
CA LYS A 151 7.73 2.15 9.46
C LYS A 151 6.45 1.95 10.27
N LEU A 152 6.61 1.33 11.44
CA LEU A 152 5.53 1.08 12.39
C LEU A 152 5.32 2.29 13.30
N SER A 153 4.17 2.95 13.16
CA SER A 153 3.67 3.93 14.12
C SER A 153 2.66 3.27 15.07
N LYS A 154 2.29 3.93 16.18
CA LYS A 154 1.40 3.36 17.20
C LYS A 154 0.11 2.84 16.54
N VAL A 155 -0.02 1.53 16.46
CA VAL A 155 -1.15 0.90 15.80
C VAL A 155 -2.36 1.01 16.74
N PRO A 156 -3.54 1.47 16.28
CA PRO A 156 -4.73 1.56 17.13
C PRO A 156 -5.06 0.18 17.76
N ASN A 157 -5.27 0.13 19.08
CA ASN A 157 -5.49 -1.10 19.85
C ASN A 157 -6.67 -1.97 19.34
N ASN A 158 -7.59 -1.37 18.60
CA ASN A 158 -8.72 -1.97 17.91
C ASN A 158 -8.33 -2.79 16.65
N LEU A 159 -7.04 -3.11 16.49
CA LEU A 159 -6.49 -4.03 15.48
C LEU A 159 -6.14 -5.42 16.06
N VAL A 160 -6.27 -5.58 17.37
CA VAL A 160 -6.03 -6.85 18.07
C VAL A 160 -7.39 -7.45 18.46
N GLU A 161 -8.13 -7.98 17.50
CA GLU A 161 -9.20 -8.94 17.81
C GLU A 161 -8.91 -10.30 17.15
N THR A 162 -8.64 -11.24 18.06
CA THR A 162 -8.98 -12.67 18.11
C THR A 162 -8.65 -13.55 16.90
N ASP A 163 -7.63 -14.39 17.11
CA ASP A 163 -7.67 -15.83 16.88
C ASP A 163 -8.25 -16.31 15.53
N GLY A 164 -7.86 -15.63 14.45
CA GLY A 164 -7.86 -16.21 13.12
C GLY A 164 -6.58 -17.03 12.97
N SER A 165 -6.72 -18.33 12.70
CA SER A 165 -5.64 -19.23 12.30
C SER A 165 -4.75 -18.56 11.26
N TYR A 166 -3.64 -17.96 11.71
CA TYR A 166 -2.57 -17.52 10.83
C TYR A 166 -1.99 -18.80 10.24
N ASN A 167 -2.42 -19.15 9.03
CA ASN A 167 -1.72 -20.14 8.23
C ASN A 167 -0.37 -19.52 7.90
N PRO A 168 0.73 -20.00 8.51
CA PRO A 168 2.05 -19.50 8.15
C PRO A 168 2.22 -19.84 6.68
N LEU A 169 2.32 -18.79 5.85
CA LEU A 169 2.83 -18.80 4.48
C LEU A 169 2.98 -20.23 3.95
N GLU A 170 1.91 -20.77 3.35
CA GLU A 170 2.04 -21.95 2.50
C GLU A 170 2.96 -21.53 1.34
N GLN A 171 4.27 -21.71 1.55
CA GLN A 171 5.36 -21.60 0.60
C GLN A 171 5.14 -20.55 -0.51
N SER A 172 4.88 -19.31 -0.11
CA SER A 172 4.84 -18.26 -1.11
C SER A 172 6.26 -17.92 -1.53
N ALA A 173 6.53 -17.98 -2.84
CA ALA A 173 7.79 -17.58 -3.45
C ALA A 173 8.02 -16.09 -3.20
N ALA A 174 8.62 -15.77 -2.06
CA ALA A 174 9.01 -14.42 -1.75
C ALA A 174 10.14 -13.97 -2.69
N SER A 175 10.27 -12.66 -2.89
CA SER A 175 11.37 -12.08 -3.66
C SER A 175 12.70 -12.72 -3.28
N SER A 176 13.30 -13.44 -4.22
CA SER A 176 14.58 -14.13 -4.04
C SER A 176 15.76 -13.19 -3.88
N HIS A 177 15.54 -11.89 -4.13
CA HIS A 177 16.53 -10.83 -4.08
C HIS A 177 16.49 -10.03 -2.77
N LEU A 178 15.56 -10.33 -1.85
CA LEU A 178 15.42 -9.55 -0.62
C LEU A 178 16.59 -9.79 0.33
N GLU A 179 17.45 -8.79 0.47
CA GLU A 179 18.66 -8.84 1.31
C GLU A 179 18.43 -8.20 2.68
N VAL A 180 17.66 -7.11 2.72
CA VAL A 180 17.52 -6.28 3.92
C VAL A 180 16.06 -6.05 4.28
N VAL A 181 15.69 -6.42 5.50
CA VAL A 181 14.42 -6.04 6.13
C VAL A 181 14.70 -5.16 7.35
N GLU A 182 14.40 -3.86 7.23
CA GLU A 182 14.55 -2.89 8.31
C GLU A 182 13.20 -2.59 8.96
N ILE A 183 13.07 -2.83 10.26
CA ILE A 183 11.86 -2.51 11.02
C ILE A 183 12.12 -1.28 11.88
N LYS A 184 11.43 -0.18 11.57
CA LYS A 184 11.46 1.07 12.34
C LYS A 184 10.19 1.15 13.18
N CYS A 185 10.29 0.94 14.48
CA CYS A 185 9.16 1.02 15.40
C CYS A 185 9.49 1.90 16.61
N LYS A 186 8.47 2.59 17.16
CA LYS A 186 8.61 3.32 18.44
C LYS A 186 8.38 2.42 19.66
N TYR A 187 7.57 1.38 19.51
CA TYR A 187 7.22 0.42 20.54
C TYR A 187 7.20 -0.98 19.91
N VAL A 188 7.58 -1.99 20.69
CA VAL A 188 7.47 -3.40 20.30
C VAL A 188 6.15 -3.93 20.83
N ASP A 189 5.26 -4.36 19.94
CA ASP A 189 3.96 -4.95 20.25
C ASP A 189 3.75 -6.27 19.46
N GLU A 190 2.59 -6.90 19.60
CA GLU A 190 2.27 -8.19 18.96
C GLU A 190 2.35 -8.13 17.42
N ILE A 191 2.11 -6.96 16.83
CA ILE A 191 2.23 -6.74 15.40
C ILE A 191 3.68 -6.87 14.94
N VAL A 192 4.62 -6.28 15.68
CA VAL A 192 6.05 -6.42 15.39
C VAL A 192 6.43 -7.91 15.40
N LEU A 193 5.91 -8.68 16.36
CA LEU A 193 6.15 -10.13 16.44
C LEU A 193 5.56 -10.89 15.25
N LYS A 194 4.36 -10.52 14.76
CA LYS A 194 3.77 -11.13 13.55
C LYS A 194 4.59 -10.82 12.30
N VAL A 195 5.02 -9.57 12.13
CA VAL A 195 5.89 -9.15 11.01
C VAL A 195 7.20 -9.91 11.03
N LEU A 196 7.83 -10.06 12.20
CA LEU A 196 9.07 -10.82 12.34
C LEU A 196 8.90 -12.30 11.93
N LYS A 197 7.75 -12.93 12.22
CA LYS A 197 7.47 -14.29 11.75
C LYS A 197 7.45 -14.39 10.22
N VAL A 198 6.80 -13.44 9.53
CA VAL A 198 6.83 -13.36 8.07
C VAL A 198 8.26 -13.23 7.56
N SER A 199 9.06 -12.34 8.16
CA SER A 199 10.46 -12.13 7.74
C SER A 199 11.39 -13.29 8.01
N VAL A 200 11.08 -14.19 8.96
CA VAL A 200 11.89 -15.39 9.28
C VAL A 200 11.58 -16.56 8.36
N VAL A 201 10.38 -16.60 7.76
CA VAL A 201 10.01 -17.62 6.75
C VAL A 201 10.67 -17.35 5.39
N LEU A 202 11.15 -16.13 5.17
CA LEU A 202 11.98 -15.79 4.01
C LEU A 202 13.34 -16.50 4.15
N PRO A 203 13.75 -17.35 3.18
CA PRO A 203 15.02 -18.05 3.28
C PRO A 203 16.14 -17.02 3.36
N ARG A 204 16.86 -17.05 4.49
CA ARG A 204 18.15 -16.38 4.61
C ARG A 204 19.12 -17.15 3.73
N ASN A 205 19.40 -16.65 2.53
CA ASN A 205 20.51 -17.13 1.72
C ASN A 205 21.84 -16.85 2.42
#